data_AF-A0AA36HIR3-F1
#
_entry.id   AF-A0AA36HIR3-F1
#
_cell.length_a   1.000
_cell.length_b   1.000
_cell.length_c   1.000
_cell.angle_alpha   90.00
_cell.angle_beta   90.00
_cell.angle_gamma   90.00
#
_symmetry.space_group_name_H-M   'P 1'
#
loop_
_entity.id
_entity.type
_entity.pdbx_description
1 polymer ?
#
loop_
_entity_poly.entity_id
_entity_poly.type
_entity_poly.pdbx_seq_one_letter_code
_entity_poly.pdbx_strand_id
1 'polypeptide(L)'
;MPAYASAGGGAATFEDDDNFSIGKMLGLAFGMLFSFRGRLGRMEYWVIGSIRFVLFIAVLIAFVFAVGPHMSGLSEEQANIALMKYAFGTAKGGVMTFLLLTLTLCQWSLEARRCHDRDSSALYLLILFIPIVGSLYAIYLFIVNGFFPGTPGPNRFDTVRSQAQIFD
;
A
#
# COMPACT_ATOMS: atom_id res chain seq x y z
N MET A 1 15.27 -40.21 16.78
CA MET A 1 15.06 -39.65 15.44
C MET A 1 13.57 -39.41 15.27
N PRO A 2 13.10 -38.19 14.98
CA PRO A 2 11.69 -37.96 14.75
C PRO A 2 11.32 -38.35 13.30
N ALA A 3 10.22 -39.09 13.18
CA ALA A 3 9.68 -39.59 11.92
C ALA A 3 9.12 -38.44 11.07
N TYR A 4 9.52 -38.40 9.80
CA TYR A 4 8.93 -37.54 8.78
C TYR A 4 7.57 -38.14 8.37
N ALA A 5 6.50 -37.37 8.53
CA ALA A 5 5.17 -37.71 8.04
C ALA A 5 5.16 -37.69 6.50
N SER A 6 4.60 -38.73 5.88
CA SER A 6 4.47 -38.84 4.44
C SER A 6 3.46 -37.83 3.89
N ALA A 7 3.89 -36.98 2.95
CA ALA A 7 3.02 -36.10 2.20
C ALA A 7 2.21 -36.92 1.16
N GLY A 8 1.03 -37.38 1.56
CA GLY A 8 -0.03 -37.78 0.65
C GLY A 8 -0.87 -36.57 0.30
N GLY A 9 -0.71 -36.03 -0.90
CA GLY A 9 -1.54 -34.96 -1.44
C GLY A 9 -1.45 -34.99 -2.95
N GLY A 10 -2.56 -35.35 -3.60
CA GLY A 10 -2.64 -35.63 -5.03
C GLY A 10 -2.09 -34.52 -5.91
N ALA A 11 -1.54 -34.92 -7.05
CA ALA A 11 -1.15 -34.02 -8.13
C ALA A 11 -2.34 -33.11 -8.48
N ALA A 12 -2.21 -31.82 -8.19
CA ALA A 12 -3.09 -30.81 -8.76
C ALA A 12 -2.89 -30.87 -10.28
N THR A 13 -3.92 -31.30 -10.99
CA THR A 13 -4.00 -31.13 -12.42
C THR A 13 -4.08 -29.62 -12.69
N PHE A 14 -2.99 -29.05 -13.20
CA PHE A 14 -2.98 -27.71 -13.74
C PHE A 14 -3.82 -27.75 -15.03
N GLU A 15 -5.12 -27.48 -14.92
CA GLU A 15 -5.93 -27.10 -16.08
C GLU A 15 -5.47 -25.69 -16.48
N ASP A 16 -4.58 -25.63 -17.48
CA ASP A 16 -4.13 -24.40 -18.15
C ASP A 16 -5.30 -23.81 -18.96
N ASP A 17 -6.23 -23.15 -18.28
CA ASP A 17 -7.13 -22.17 -18.90
C ASP A 17 -6.39 -20.82 -19.03
N ASP A 18 -5.26 -20.87 -19.74
CA ASP A 18 -4.31 -19.77 -19.97
C ASP A 18 -4.80 -18.82 -21.06
N ASN A 19 -6.06 -18.39 -20.97
CA ASN A 19 -6.52 -17.28 -21.78
C ASN A 19 -6.05 -15.98 -21.13
N PHE A 20 -5.00 -15.38 -21.70
CA PHE A 20 -4.49 -14.07 -21.28
C PHE A 20 -5.65 -13.06 -21.27
N SER A 21 -6.06 -12.65 -20.07
CA SER A 21 -7.17 -11.73 -19.88
C SER A 21 -6.66 -10.48 -19.18
N ILE A 22 -6.69 -9.36 -19.91
CA ILE A 22 -6.39 -8.04 -19.37
C ILE A 22 -7.24 -7.75 -18.13
N GLY A 23 -8.52 -8.18 -18.14
CA GLY A 23 -9.41 -8.04 -16.98
C GLY A 23 -8.92 -8.80 -15.75
N LYS A 24 -8.43 -10.04 -15.91
CA LYS A 24 -7.82 -10.81 -14.81
C LYS A 24 -6.56 -10.10 -14.29
N MET A 25 -5.69 -9.61 -15.18
CA MET A 25 -4.47 -8.88 -14.80
C MET A 25 -4.76 -7.60 -14.03
N LEU A 26 -5.73 -6.80 -14.50
CA LEU A 26 -6.16 -5.59 -13.81
C LEU A 26 -6.77 -5.90 -12.44
N GLY A 27 -7.58 -6.97 -12.35
CA GLY A 27 -8.12 -7.44 -11.06
C GLY A 27 -7.03 -7.89 -10.09
N LEU A 28 -6.01 -8.57 -10.57
CA LEU A 28 -4.84 -8.95 -9.76
C LEU A 28 -4.06 -7.72 -9.29
N ALA A 29 -3.75 -6.78 -10.19
CA ALA A 29 -3.07 -5.53 -9.86
C ALA A 29 -3.87 -4.73 -8.82
N PHE A 30 -5.18 -4.61 -9.01
CA PHE A 30 -6.05 -3.91 -8.06
C PHE A 30 -6.05 -4.59 -6.68
N GLY A 31 -6.11 -5.93 -6.63
CA GLY A 31 -6.00 -6.68 -5.38
C GLY A 31 -4.64 -6.47 -4.69
N MET A 32 -3.55 -6.46 -5.45
CA MET A 32 -2.21 -6.19 -4.91
C MET A 32 -2.10 -4.76 -4.36
N LEU A 33 -2.72 -3.76 -5.01
CA LEU A 33 -2.56 -2.37 -4.60
C LEU A 33 -3.52 -1.91 -3.50
N PHE A 34 -4.74 -2.47 -3.44
CA PHE A 34 -5.83 -1.91 -2.62
C PHE A 34 -6.54 -2.91 -1.69
N SER A 35 -6.13 -4.18 -1.65
CA SER A 35 -6.69 -5.13 -0.67
C SER A 35 -6.13 -4.90 0.73
N PHE A 36 -6.99 -4.94 1.75
CA PHE A 36 -6.57 -4.91 3.15
C PHE A 36 -6.50 -6.31 3.78
N ARG A 37 -6.77 -7.37 3.01
CA ARG A 37 -6.76 -8.75 3.49
C ARG A 37 -5.51 -9.49 3.06
N GLY A 38 -5.13 -10.49 3.85
CA GLY A 38 -3.95 -11.30 3.61
C GLY A 38 -2.69 -10.69 4.20
N ARG A 39 -1.58 -11.37 3.93
CA ARG A 39 -0.21 -10.99 4.28
C ARG A 39 0.51 -10.47 3.05
N LEU A 40 1.52 -9.64 3.28
CA LEU A 40 2.39 -9.13 2.24
C LEU A 40 3.83 -9.43 2.65
N GLY A 41 4.57 -10.10 1.76
CA GLY A 41 5.99 -10.35 1.95
C GLY A 41 6.82 -9.07 1.91
N ARG A 42 8.08 -9.18 2.34
CA ARG A 42 8.99 -8.04 2.43
C ARG A 42 9.38 -7.51 1.04
N MET A 43 9.60 -8.40 0.08
CA MET A 43 9.96 -8.03 -1.29
C MET A 43 8.82 -7.28 -1.98
N GLU A 44 7.58 -7.76 -1.88
CA GLU A 44 6.42 -7.08 -2.45
C GLU A 44 6.18 -5.73 -1.77
N TYR A 45 6.37 -5.65 -0.44
CA TYR A 45 6.30 -4.38 0.28
C TYR A 45 7.27 -3.35 -0.27
N TRP A 46 8.54 -3.72 -0.46
CA TRP A 46 9.55 -2.80 -0.99
C TRP A 46 9.34 -2.45 -2.46
N VAL A 47 9.03 -3.43 -3.31
CA VAL A 47 8.86 -3.20 -4.76
C VAL A 47 7.65 -2.31 -5.01
N ILE A 48 6.48 -2.69 -4.47
CA ILE A 48 5.24 -1.93 -4.67
C ILE A 48 5.36 -0.58 -3.95
N GLY A 49 5.87 -0.57 -2.71
CA GLY A 49 6.05 0.64 -1.91
C GLY A 49 6.96 1.66 -2.56
N SER A 50 8.07 1.23 -3.16
CA SER A 50 9.03 2.12 -3.84
C SER A 50 8.48 2.68 -5.15
N ILE A 51 7.86 1.84 -5.99
CA ILE A 51 7.21 2.31 -7.23
C ILE A 51 6.12 3.33 -6.90
N ARG A 52 5.25 3.01 -5.93
CA ARG A 52 4.21 3.91 -5.43
C ARG A 52 4.79 5.21 -4.88
N PHE A 53 5.91 5.15 -4.14
CA PHE A 53 6.56 6.35 -3.59
C PHE A 53 7.07 7.28 -4.70
N VAL A 54 7.75 6.74 -5.72
CA VAL A 54 8.21 7.53 -6.88
C VAL A 54 7.04 8.19 -7.60
N LEU A 55 5.95 7.44 -7.85
CA LEU A 55 4.74 7.97 -8.47
C LEU A 55 4.10 9.07 -7.61
N PHE A 56 4.05 8.88 -6.29
CA PHE A 56 3.51 9.87 -5.36
C PHE A 56 4.31 11.17 -5.39
N ILE A 57 5.64 11.07 -5.35
CA ILE A 57 6.52 12.25 -5.43
C ILE A 57 6.39 12.95 -6.78
N ALA A 58 6.32 12.21 -7.89
CA ALA A 58 6.12 12.79 -9.22
C ALA A 58 4.80 13.57 -9.32
N VAL A 59 3.70 13.00 -8.83
CA VAL A 59 2.39 13.69 -8.81
C VAL A 59 2.40 14.88 -7.86
N LEU A 60 3.02 14.76 -6.68
CA LEU A 60 3.13 15.84 -5.71
C LEU A 60 3.92 17.03 -6.27
N ILE A 61 5.06 16.76 -6.91
CA ILE A 61 5.87 17.78 -7.59
C ILE A 61 5.05 18.46 -8.68
N ALA A 62 4.39 17.69 -9.55
CA ALA A 62 3.53 18.24 -10.60
C ALA A 62 2.39 19.11 -10.04
N PHE A 63 1.81 18.71 -8.91
CA PHE A 63 0.78 19.47 -8.21
C PHE A 63 1.33 20.81 -7.69
N VAL A 64 2.48 20.80 -7.00
CA VAL A 64 3.15 21.99 -6.46
C VAL A 64 3.47 22.99 -7.58
N PHE A 65 4.07 22.52 -8.69
CA PHE A 65 4.36 23.38 -9.83
C PHE A 65 3.09 23.95 -10.49
N ALA A 66 2.00 23.19 -10.50
CA ALA A 66 0.76 23.65 -11.10
C ALA A 66 0.01 24.67 -10.23
N VAL A 67 0.09 24.55 -8.89
CA VAL A 67 -0.58 25.48 -7.97
C VAL A 67 0.24 26.76 -7.71
N GLY A 68 1.57 26.69 -7.78
CA GLY A 68 2.48 27.81 -7.48
C GLY A 68 2.10 29.16 -8.12
N PRO A 69 1.83 29.23 -9.44
CA PRO A 69 1.42 30.48 -10.09
C PRO A 69 0.13 31.09 -9.52
N HIS A 70 -0.80 30.27 -9.05
CA HIS A 70 -2.08 30.71 -8.48
C HIS A 70 -1.93 31.31 -7.07
N MET A 71 -0.78 31.11 -6.42
CA MET A 71 -0.51 31.59 -5.06
C MET A 71 0.50 32.74 -5.02
N SER A 72 1.17 33.02 -6.14
CA SER A 72 2.24 34.03 -6.19
C SER A 72 1.72 35.43 -5.87
N GLY A 73 2.41 36.14 -4.95
CA GLY A 73 2.06 37.49 -4.53
C GLY A 73 0.83 37.63 -3.62
N LEU A 74 0.22 36.51 -3.21
CA LEU A 74 -0.91 36.49 -2.28
C LEU A 74 -0.43 36.53 -0.82
N SER A 75 -1.27 37.03 0.09
CA SER A 75 -1.08 36.80 1.54
C SER A 75 -1.25 35.31 1.88
N GLU A 76 -0.77 34.87 3.05
CA GLU A 76 -0.90 33.47 3.48
C GLU A 76 -2.36 32.98 3.49
N GLU A 77 -3.28 33.81 3.97
CA GLU A 77 -4.72 33.49 3.98
C GLU A 77 -5.27 33.33 2.56
N GLN A 78 -4.93 34.24 1.66
CA GLN A 78 -5.34 34.20 0.26
C GLN A 78 -4.72 33.01 -0.48
N ALA A 79 -3.47 32.65 -0.18
CA ALA A 79 -2.79 31.48 -0.73
C ALA A 79 -3.46 30.17 -0.30
N ASN A 80 -3.87 30.05 0.97
CA ASN A 80 -4.61 28.88 1.46
C ASN A 80 -5.97 28.72 0.73
N ILE A 81 -6.68 29.83 0.52
CA ILE A 81 -7.93 29.83 -0.27
C ILE A 81 -7.65 29.43 -1.73
N ALA A 82 -6.60 29.98 -2.35
CA ALA A 82 -6.22 29.66 -3.72
C ALA A 82 -5.82 28.18 -3.89
N LEU A 83 -5.09 27.61 -2.93
CA LEU A 83 -4.75 26.19 -2.88
C LEU A 83 -6.01 25.31 -2.89
N MET A 84 -6.96 25.58 -1.99
CA MET A 84 -8.21 24.81 -1.91
C MET A 84 -9.05 24.94 -3.18
N LYS A 85 -9.15 26.15 -3.73
CA LYS A 85 -9.82 26.40 -5.02
C LYS A 85 -9.17 25.65 -6.17
N TYR A 86 -7.84 25.61 -6.23
CA TYR A 86 -7.14 24.85 -7.26
C TYR A 86 -7.37 23.35 -7.07
N ALA A 87 -7.10 22.83 -5.86
CA ALA A 87 -7.11 21.41 -5.52
C ALA A 87 -8.47 20.73 -5.72
N PHE A 88 -9.57 21.45 -5.44
CA PHE A 88 -10.92 20.89 -5.46
C PHE A 88 -11.88 21.60 -6.41
N GLY A 89 -11.56 22.83 -6.85
CA GLY A 89 -12.42 23.64 -7.72
C GLY A 89 -12.06 23.59 -9.21
N THR A 90 -10.95 22.93 -9.58
CA THR A 90 -10.55 22.73 -10.98
C THR A 90 -10.49 21.26 -11.34
N ALA A 91 -10.75 20.91 -12.60
CA ALA A 91 -10.64 19.52 -13.06
C ALA A 91 -9.21 18.97 -12.90
N LYS A 92 -8.19 19.77 -13.28
CA LYS A 92 -6.78 19.37 -13.17
C LYS A 92 -6.35 19.16 -11.73
N GLY A 93 -6.67 20.09 -10.83
CA GLY A 93 -6.37 19.95 -9.41
C GLY A 93 -7.12 18.78 -8.78
N GLY A 94 -8.40 18.59 -9.12
CA GLY A 94 -9.20 17.46 -8.65
C GLY A 94 -8.61 16.10 -9.03
N VAL A 95 -8.16 15.94 -10.29
CA VAL A 95 -7.48 14.72 -10.74
C VAL A 95 -6.18 14.48 -9.97
N MET A 96 -5.34 15.49 -9.79
CA MET A 96 -4.09 15.34 -9.04
C MET A 96 -4.35 14.99 -7.57
N THR A 97 -5.32 15.64 -6.93
CA THR A 97 -5.75 15.34 -5.56
C THR A 97 -6.27 13.90 -5.45
N PHE A 98 -7.10 13.47 -6.39
CA PHE A 98 -7.59 12.09 -6.45
C PHE A 98 -6.44 11.08 -6.55
N LEU A 99 -5.47 11.32 -7.44
CA LEU A 99 -4.29 10.45 -7.58
C LEU A 99 -3.46 10.38 -6.29
N LEU A 100 -3.22 11.52 -5.62
CA LEU A 100 -2.51 11.55 -4.34
C LEU A 100 -3.25 10.73 -3.26
N LEU A 101 -4.58 10.85 -3.19
CA LEU A 101 -5.40 10.08 -2.27
C LEU A 101 -5.37 8.58 -2.60
N THR A 102 -5.48 8.21 -3.88
CA THR A 102 -5.38 6.81 -4.33
C THR A 102 -4.02 6.21 -3.96
N LEU A 103 -2.92 6.91 -4.21
CA LEU A 103 -1.57 6.44 -3.85
C LEU A 103 -1.36 6.40 -2.33
N THR A 104 -2.06 7.23 -1.56
CA THR A 104 -2.08 7.16 -0.10
C THR A 104 -2.83 5.93 0.36
N LEU A 105 -4.02 5.65 -0.18
CA LEU A 105 -4.79 4.44 0.13
C LEU A 105 -4.00 3.17 -0.19
N CYS A 106 -3.23 3.15 -1.28
CA CYS A 106 -2.32 2.06 -1.58
C CYS A 106 -1.28 1.85 -0.48
N GLN A 107 -0.65 2.92 0.03
CA GLN A 107 0.28 2.81 1.17
C GLN A 107 -0.40 2.18 2.40
N TRP A 108 -1.62 2.62 2.72
CA TRP A 108 -2.38 2.08 3.85
C TRP A 108 -2.70 0.59 3.69
N SER A 109 -3.00 0.15 2.46
CA SER A 109 -3.18 -1.27 2.12
C SER A 109 -1.90 -2.09 2.34
N LEU A 110 -0.73 -1.56 1.94
CA LEU A 110 0.56 -2.21 2.16
C LEU A 110 0.89 -2.33 3.66
N GLU A 111 0.76 -1.23 4.40
CA GLU A 111 1.05 -1.20 5.85
C GLU A 111 0.12 -2.14 6.63
N ALA A 112 -1.17 -2.17 6.29
CA ALA A 112 -2.14 -3.05 6.93
C ALA A 112 -1.75 -4.51 6.78
N ARG A 113 -1.37 -4.92 5.56
CA ARG A 113 -0.97 -6.31 5.29
C ARG A 113 0.41 -6.67 5.83
N ARG A 114 1.34 -5.71 6.00
CA ARG A 114 2.60 -5.95 6.73
C ARG A 114 2.39 -6.04 8.24
N CYS A 115 1.43 -5.31 8.80
CA CYS A 115 0.98 -5.54 10.18
C CYS A 115 0.40 -6.96 10.30
N HIS A 116 -0.48 -7.37 9.39
CA HIS A 116 -1.06 -8.72 9.36
C HIS A 116 0.01 -9.80 9.23
N ASP A 117 1.02 -9.60 8.39
CA ASP A 117 2.14 -10.51 8.22
C ASP A 117 2.92 -10.77 9.53
N ARG A 118 2.87 -9.82 10.48
CA ARG A 118 3.46 -9.95 11.82
C ARG A 118 2.43 -10.29 12.90
N ASP A 119 1.30 -10.87 12.52
CA ASP A 119 0.15 -11.21 13.38
C ASP A 119 -0.39 -10.02 14.21
N SER A 120 -0.25 -8.81 13.65
CA SER A 120 -0.68 -7.55 14.27
C SER A 120 -1.90 -6.98 13.56
N SER A 121 -2.83 -6.39 14.32
CA SER A 121 -4.03 -5.78 13.75
C SER A 121 -3.70 -4.51 12.96
N ALA A 122 -4.30 -4.32 11.78
CA ALA A 122 -4.20 -3.06 11.04
C ALA A 122 -4.81 -1.86 11.78
N LEU A 123 -5.61 -2.07 12.83
CA LEU A 123 -6.14 -0.97 13.67
C LEU A 123 -5.04 -0.16 14.35
N TYR A 124 -3.84 -0.72 14.55
CA TYR A 124 -2.72 0.03 15.09
C TYR A 124 -2.27 1.17 14.16
N LEU A 125 -2.61 1.14 12.86
CA LEU A 125 -2.38 2.28 11.97
C LEU A 125 -3.12 3.55 12.42
N LEU A 126 -4.18 3.43 13.23
CA LEU A 126 -4.87 4.60 13.78
C LEU A 126 -4.00 5.41 14.76
N ILE A 127 -2.93 4.82 15.32
CA ILE A 127 -1.95 5.54 16.14
C ILE A 127 -1.26 6.65 15.34
N LEU A 128 -1.18 6.53 14.01
CA LEU A 128 -0.63 7.56 13.12
C LEU A 128 -1.39 8.90 13.21
N PHE A 129 -2.64 8.89 13.69
CA PHE A 129 -3.44 10.11 13.87
C PHE A 129 -3.18 10.83 15.20
N ILE A 130 -2.38 10.28 16.11
CA ILE A 130 -2.01 10.93 17.36
C ILE A 130 -0.82 11.85 17.09
N PRO A 131 -0.89 13.17 17.35
CA PRO A 131 0.24 14.07 17.14
C PRO A 131 1.49 13.63 17.93
N ILE A 132 2.69 13.83 17.35
CA ILE A 132 4.00 13.44 17.90
C ILE A 132 4.17 11.91 18.03
N VAL A 133 3.30 11.24 18.79
CA VAL A 133 3.29 9.78 18.98
C VAL A 133 3.13 9.06 17.65
N GLY A 134 2.24 9.52 16.78
CA GLY A 134 2.02 8.98 15.45
C GLY A 134 3.24 9.13 14.56
N SER A 135 4.01 10.22 14.68
CA SER A 135 5.25 10.40 13.93
C SER A 135 6.34 9.44 14.38
N LEU A 136 6.50 9.24 15.69
CA LEU A 136 7.41 8.23 16.23
C LEU A 136 6.98 6.81 15.83
N TYR A 137 5.67 6.54 15.87
CA TYR A 137 5.10 5.27 15.47
C TYR A 137 5.24 5.01 13.96
N ALA A 138 5.19 6.04 13.11
CA ALA A 138 5.46 5.93 11.69
C ALA A 138 6.90 5.48 11.42
N ILE A 139 7.88 6.03 12.15
CA ILE A 139 9.29 5.61 12.05
C ILE A 139 9.43 4.16 12.52
N TYR A 140 8.81 3.81 13.65
CA TYR A 140 8.78 2.44 14.15
C TYR A 140 8.19 1.48 13.11
N LEU A 141 7.03 1.80 12.52
CA LEU A 141 6.39 0.99 11.50
C LEU A 141 7.26 0.85 10.26
N PHE A 142 7.86 1.94 9.77
CA PHE A 142 8.79 1.89 8.64
C PHE A 142 9.94 0.90 8.91
N ILE A 143 10.50 0.93 10.12
CA ILE A 143 11.58 0.01 10.49
C ILE A 143 11.08 -1.44 10.57
N VAL A 144 10.00 -1.68 11.32
CA VAL A 144 9.51 -3.03 11.58
C VAL A 144 8.88 -3.67 10.34
N ASN A 145 8.03 -2.94 9.62
CA ASN A 145 7.43 -3.40 8.36
C ASN A 145 8.40 -3.37 7.18
N GLY A 146 9.45 -2.55 7.22
CA GLY A 146 10.46 -2.53 6.17
C GLY A 146 11.45 -3.68 6.27
N PHE A 147 11.99 -3.93 7.46
CA PHE A 147 13.23 -4.70 7.58
C PHE A 147 13.10 -6.01 8.34
N PHE A 148 12.04 -6.21 9.12
CA PHE A 148 11.85 -7.44 9.89
C PHE A 148 10.99 -8.47 9.14
N PRO A 149 11.24 -9.77 9.37
CA PRO A 149 10.43 -10.84 8.80
C PRO A 149 9.02 -10.87 9.40
N GLY A 150 8.11 -11.52 8.68
CA GLY A 150 6.77 -11.85 9.17
C GLY A 150 6.79 -13.00 10.18
N THR A 151 5.62 -13.40 10.67
CA THR A 151 5.47 -14.58 11.53
C THR A 151 5.69 -15.87 10.74
N PRO A 152 6.53 -16.80 11.21
CA PRO A 152 6.68 -18.10 10.56
C PRO A 152 5.41 -18.95 10.73
N GLY A 153 5.07 -19.72 9.68
CA GLY A 153 3.94 -20.63 9.70
C GLY A 153 2.56 -19.96 9.55
N PRO A 154 1.49 -20.70 9.86
CA PRO A 154 0.12 -20.23 9.73
C PRO A 154 -0.18 -19.01 10.61
N ASN A 155 -0.90 -18.06 10.06
CA ASN A 155 -1.27 -16.80 10.71
C ASN A 155 -2.79 -16.55 10.52
N ARG A 156 -3.46 -15.94 11.50
CA ARG A 156 -4.91 -15.68 11.47
C ARG A 156 -5.38 -14.78 10.30
N PHE A 157 -4.46 -14.05 9.69
CA PHE A 157 -4.72 -13.20 8.53
C PHE A 157 -4.44 -13.91 7.19
N ASP A 158 -4.13 -15.21 7.22
CA ASP A 158 -3.96 -15.99 6.01
C ASP A 158 -5.25 -16.04 5.19
N THR A 159 -5.07 -16.01 3.88
CA THR A 159 -6.12 -16.16 2.86
C THR A 159 -5.69 -17.27 1.92
N VAL A 160 -6.62 -17.81 1.13
CA VAL A 160 -6.33 -18.84 0.12
C VAL A 160 -5.14 -18.46 -0.78
N ARG A 161 -4.92 -17.16 -1.03
CA ARG A 161 -3.80 -16.66 -1.84
C ARG A 161 -2.51 -16.37 -1.05
N SER A 162 -2.58 -16.08 0.25
CA SER A 162 -1.38 -15.69 1.01
C SER A 162 -0.53 -16.87 1.46
N GLN A 163 -1.05 -18.10 1.46
CA GLN A 163 -0.28 -19.29 1.79
C GLN A 163 0.70 -19.71 0.67
N ALA A 164 0.54 -19.18 -0.54
CA ALA A 164 1.24 -19.68 -1.73
C ALA A 164 2.51 -18.92 -2.12
N GLN A 165 2.81 -17.75 -1.52
CA GLN A 165 3.84 -16.83 -2.07
C GLN A 165 4.69 -16.09 -1.04
N ILE A 166 4.92 -16.65 0.16
CA ILE A 166 5.88 -16.05 1.09
C ILE A 166 7.29 -16.44 0.64
N PHE A 167 7.83 -15.69 -0.34
CA PHE A 167 9.25 -15.72 -0.66
C PHE A 167 9.96 -14.87 0.39
N ASP A 168 10.74 -15.52 1.26
CA ASP A 168 11.63 -14.84 2.21
C ASP A 168 12.77 -14.09 1.52
#